data_AF-A0A7M3S7I8-F1
#
_entry.id   AF-A0A7M3S7I8-F1
#
_cell.length_a   1.000
_cell.length_b   1.000
_cell.length_c   1.000
_cell.angle_alpha   90.00
_cell.angle_beta   90.00
_cell.angle_gamma   90.00
#
_symmetry.space_group_name_H-M   'P 1'
#
loop_
_entity.id
_entity.type
_entity.pdbx_description
1 polymer ?
#
loop_
_entity_poly.entity_id
_entity_poly.type
_entity_poly.pdbx_seq_one_letter_code
_entity_poly.pdbx_strand_id
1 'polypeptide(L)'
;PHVFDKRIAATYPLAQKYQDLFPAPVLSAVARGVSFISGSLIAVLIMFSLVEESILLEVHAFDRQLIWYLTIFTGIFALARSFVPSPSEVKEDPEEIMLQLAAETHYFPRHWKGKCASFDVRDEMYALFNYKIQIFLNDCVSTIVTPYLLCFVLPHSVSDIIEFIQEHTVNVDEMGAVCRFSQFDFKHYGFRKEAQDGSLNIGQENVVGKMEKSYLSFK
;
A
#
# COMPACT_ATOMS: atom_id res chain seq x y z
N PRO A 1 17.39 -11.00 -3.34
CA PRO A 1 16.93 -9.79 -2.61
C PRO A 1 16.94 -8.52 -3.48
N HIS A 2 18.11 -8.06 -3.95
CA HIS A 2 18.25 -6.76 -4.63
C HIS A 2 17.38 -6.56 -5.89
N VAL A 3 17.14 -7.60 -6.69
CA VAL A 3 16.31 -7.51 -7.92
C VAL A 3 14.84 -7.23 -7.56
N PHE A 4 14.33 -7.89 -6.52
CA PHE A 4 12.97 -7.68 -6.04
C PHE A 4 12.83 -6.28 -5.42
N ASP A 5 13.77 -5.89 -4.56
CA ASP A 5 13.75 -4.58 -3.90
C ASP A 5 13.79 -3.44 -4.92
N LYS A 6 14.60 -3.57 -5.98
CA LYS A 6 14.66 -2.59 -7.07
C LYS A 6 13.32 -2.44 -7.80
N ARG A 7 12.64 -3.55 -8.10
CA ARG A 7 11.32 -3.56 -8.75
C ARG A 7 10.26 -2.93 -7.87
N ILE A 8 10.18 -3.33 -6.60
CA ILE A 8 9.24 -2.74 -5.66
C ILE A 8 9.54 -1.25 -5.43
N ALA A 9 10.81 -0.86 -5.36
CA ALA A 9 11.20 0.54 -5.27
C ALA A 9 10.68 1.38 -6.45
N ALA A 10 10.71 0.82 -7.67
CA ALA A 10 10.17 1.47 -8.87
C ALA A 10 8.64 1.61 -8.86
N THR A 11 7.92 0.76 -8.12
CA THR A 11 6.45 0.82 -8.03
C THR A 11 5.92 1.96 -7.18
N TYR A 12 6.66 2.43 -6.16
CA TYR A 12 6.19 3.47 -5.24
C TYR A 12 5.71 4.77 -5.93
N PRO A 13 6.49 5.41 -6.83
CA PRO A 13 6.02 6.62 -7.50
C PRO A 13 4.79 6.37 -8.37
N LEU A 14 4.69 5.20 -9.01
CA LEU A 14 3.54 4.82 -9.83
C LEU A 14 2.28 4.58 -8.97
N ALA A 15 2.45 3.92 -7.83
CA ALA A 15 1.37 3.68 -6.88
C ALA A 15 0.85 5.00 -6.29
N GLN A 16 1.75 5.94 -5.99
CA GLN A 16 1.36 7.27 -5.52
C GLN A 16 0.58 8.04 -6.59
N LYS A 17 1.04 8.03 -7.85
CA LYS A 17 0.28 8.62 -8.97
C LYS A 17 -1.12 8.01 -9.11
N TYR A 18 -1.26 6.70 -8.98
CA TYR A 18 -2.56 6.03 -9.02
C TYR A 18 -3.46 6.45 -7.84
N GLN A 19 -2.90 6.59 -6.63
CA GLN A 19 -3.65 7.07 -5.45
C GLN A 19 -4.18 8.50 -5.65
N ASP A 20 -3.39 9.37 -6.27
CA ASP A 20 -3.76 10.76 -6.54
C ASP A 20 -4.96 10.88 -7.50
N LEU A 21 -5.27 9.84 -8.29
CA LEU A 21 -6.46 9.79 -9.14
C LEU A 21 -7.77 9.69 -8.35
N PHE A 22 -7.72 9.25 -7.10
CA PHE A 22 -8.89 9.03 -6.24
C PHE A 22 -8.91 9.97 -5.03
N PRO A 23 -9.03 11.30 -5.23
CA PRO A 23 -9.09 12.23 -4.12
C PRO A 23 -10.35 12.00 -3.30
N ALA A 24 -10.24 12.10 -1.97
CA ALA A 24 -11.38 12.04 -1.06
C ALA A 24 -12.08 13.41 -0.99
N PRO A 25 -13.24 13.61 -1.65
CA PRO A 25 -13.84 14.94 -1.80
C PRO A 25 -14.31 15.51 -0.45
N VAL A 26 -14.84 14.67 0.44
CA VAL A 26 -15.29 15.08 1.78
C VAL A 26 -14.11 15.54 2.62
N LEU A 27 -13.01 14.78 2.64
CA LEU A 27 -11.81 15.14 3.38
C LEU A 27 -11.21 16.44 2.86
N SER A 28 -11.14 16.62 1.54
CA SER A 28 -10.67 17.86 0.92
C SER A 28 -11.54 19.07 1.27
N ALA A 29 -12.87 18.91 1.26
CA ALA A 29 -13.80 19.99 1.61
C ALA A 29 -13.62 20.43 3.07
N VAL A 30 -13.53 19.47 4.00
CA VAL A 30 -13.28 19.75 5.42
C VAL A 30 -11.93 20.41 5.62
N ALA A 31 -10.87 19.87 4.99
CA ALA A 31 -9.53 20.42 5.04
C ALA A 31 -9.46 21.88 4.55
N ARG A 32 -10.16 22.20 3.44
CA ARG A 32 -10.29 23.59 2.97
C ARG A 32 -10.97 24.48 4.00
N GLY A 33 -12.08 24.05 4.58
CA GLY A 33 -12.78 24.78 5.63
C GLY A 33 -11.91 25.06 6.85
N VAL A 34 -11.22 24.03 7.36
CA VAL A 34 -10.30 24.15 8.50
C VAL A 34 -9.15 25.10 8.16
N SER A 35 -8.54 24.96 6.98
CA SER A 35 -7.43 25.83 6.56
C SER A 35 -7.85 27.29 6.40
N PHE A 36 -9.10 27.55 5.98
CA PHE A 36 -9.64 28.91 5.88
C PHE A 36 -9.82 29.53 7.27
N ILE A 37 -10.43 28.80 8.21
CA ILE A 37 -10.65 29.28 9.57
C ILE A 37 -9.31 29.52 10.28
N SER A 38 -8.41 28.54 10.29
CA SER A 38 -7.11 28.68 10.94
C SER A 38 -6.26 29.76 10.28
N GLY A 39 -6.29 29.87 8.95
CA GLY A 39 -5.62 30.93 8.20
C GLY A 39 -6.13 32.33 8.56
N SER A 40 -7.45 32.49 8.74
CA SER A 40 -8.04 33.78 9.14
C SER A 40 -7.59 34.22 10.53
N LEU A 41 -7.53 33.28 11.50
CA LEU A 41 -7.04 33.55 12.85
C LEU A 41 -5.55 33.90 12.86
N ILE A 42 -4.72 33.18 12.09
CA ILE A 42 -3.30 33.49 11.91
C ILE A 42 -3.14 34.91 11.34
N ALA A 43 -3.89 35.25 10.29
CA ALA A 43 -3.80 36.56 9.65
C ALA A 43 -4.14 37.70 10.63
N VAL A 44 -5.17 37.54 11.46
CA VAL A 44 -5.53 38.51 12.50
C VAL A 44 -4.43 38.64 13.55
N LEU A 45 -3.87 37.52 14.03
CA LEU A 45 -2.76 37.54 15.01
C LEU A 45 -1.49 38.19 14.44
N ILE A 46 -1.15 37.89 13.19
CA ILE A 46 -0.03 38.54 12.49
C ILE A 46 -0.31 40.04 12.31
N MET A 47 -1.55 40.44 11.98
CA MET A 47 -1.91 41.85 11.87
C MET A 47 -1.70 42.61 13.18
N PHE A 48 -2.09 42.03 14.32
CA PHE A 48 -1.79 42.62 15.64
C PHE A 48 -0.29 42.69 15.92
N SER A 49 0.45 41.64 15.56
CA SER A 49 1.92 41.62 15.69
C SER A 49 2.62 42.71 14.88
N LEU A 50 2.05 43.13 13.74
CA LEU A 50 2.62 44.19 12.90
C LEU A 50 2.37 45.59 13.47
N VAL A 51 1.33 45.77 14.28
CA VAL A 51 1.07 47.05 14.96
C VAL A 51 2.06 47.21 16.11
N GLU A 52 2.21 46.18 16.94
CA GLU A 52 3.14 46.19 18.06
C GLU A 52 3.55 44.75 18.42
N GLU A 53 4.85 44.48 18.35
CA GLU A 53 5.41 43.14 18.57
C GLU A 53 5.14 42.62 19.99
N SER A 54 5.16 43.52 20.97
CA SER A 54 4.93 43.22 22.39
C SER A 54 3.56 42.60 22.65
N ILE A 55 2.56 42.85 21.80
CA ILE A 55 1.21 42.28 21.95
C ILE A 55 1.27 40.75 21.94
N LEU A 56 2.06 40.13 21.06
CA LEU A 56 2.12 38.66 20.97
C LEU A 56 2.74 37.99 22.22
N LEU A 57 3.65 38.69 22.89
CA LEU A 57 4.46 38.17 24.00
C LEU A 57 3.85 38.50 25.37
N GLU A 58 3.27 39.70 25.52
CA GLU A 58 2.79 40.22 26.80
C GLU A 58 1.29 39.98 27.02
N VAL A 59 0.50 39.89 25.95
CA VAL A 59 -0.94 39.64 26.07
C VAL A 59 -1.20 38.15 26.30
N HIS A 60 -1.83 37.88 27.44
CA HIS A 60 -2.23 36.53 27.83
C HIS A 60 -3.72 36.33 27.53
N ALA A 61 -4.03 35.30 26.76
CA ALA A 61 -5.39 34.82 26.54
C ALA A 61 -5.53 33.43 27.17
N PHE A 62 -6.54 33.25 28.05
CA PHE A 62 -6.78 32.00 28.78
C PHE A 62 -5.50 31.39 29.38
N ASP A 63 -4.70 32.22 30.07
CA ASP A 63 -3.48 31.81 30.78
C ASP A 63 -2.30 31.36 29.88
N ARG A 64 -2.34 31.68 28.58
CA ARG A 64 -1.25 31.44 27.62
C ARG A 64 -0.97 32.68 26.76
N GLN A 65 0.27 32.84 26.32
CA GLN A 65 0.69 33.92 25.42
C GLN A 65 0.07 33.73 24.02
N LEU A 66 -0.22 34.83 23.32
CA LEU A 66 -0.77 34.79 21.96
C LEU A 66 0.12 34.03 20.96
N ILE A 67 1.44 34.06 21.14
CA ILE A 67 2.38 33.28 20.31
C ILE A 67 2.08 31.77 20.36
N TRP A 68 1.63 31.24 21.50
CA TRP A 68 1.30 29.82 21.66
C TRP A 68 0.12 29.42 20.76
N TYR A 69 -0.90 30.29 20.69
CA TYR A 69 -2.04 30.11 19.80
C TYR A 69 -1.65 30.25 18.33
N LEU A 70 -0.77 31.20 18.00
CA LEU A 70 -0.22 31.35 16.65
C LEU A 70 0.50 30.07 16.20
N THR A 71 1.32 29.47 17.06
CA THR A 71 2.00 28.19 16.77
C THR A 71 1.00 27.07 16.51
N ILE A 72 -0.03 26.92 17.35
CA ILE A 72 -1.04 25.87 17.18
C ILE A 72 -1.86 26.07 15.91
N PHE A 73 -2.37 27.28 15.67
CA PHE A 73 -3.15 27.55 14.47
C PHE A 73 -2.32 27.38 13.21
N THR A 74 -1.03 27.74 13.23
CA THR A 74 -0.10 27.50 12.12
C THR A 74 0.11 26.01 11.88
N GLY A 75 0.28 25.21 12.95
CA GLY A 75 0.37 23.75 12.84
C GLY A 75 -0.90 23.12 12.24
N ILE A 76 -2.08 23.53 12.73
CA ILE A 76 -3.38 23.10 12.20
C ILE A 76 -3.53 23.53 10.74
N PHE A 77 -3.15 24.76 10.40
CA PHE A 77 -3.20 25.27 9.03
C PHE A 77 -2.33 24.45 8.09
N ALA A 78 -1.07 24.22 8.45
CA ALA A 78 -0.13 23.44 7.65
C ALA A 78 -0.62 21.99 7.44
N LEU A 79 -1.12 21.36 8.51
CA LEU A 79 -1.68 20.02 8.43
C LEU A 79 -2.93 19.96 7.55
N ALA A 80 -3.89 20.88 7.75
CA ALA A 80 -5.08 20.96 6.92
C ALA A 80 -4.74 21.21 5.45
N ARG A 81 -3.75 22.07 5.17
CA ARG A 81 -3.28 22.36 3.81
C ARG A 81 -2.73 21.10 3.11
N SER A 82 -2.08 20.20 3.86
CA SER A 82 -1.55 18.92 3.35
C SER A 82 -2.63 18.01 2.75
N PHE A 83 -3.87 18.10 3.27
CA PHE A 83 -5.00 17.32 2.78
C PHE A 83 -5.79 17.98 1.64
N VAL A 84 -5.38 19.18 1.19
CA VAL A 84 -6.00 19.85 0.04
C VAL A 84 -5.24 19.42 -1.21
N PRO A 85 -5.85 18.65 -2.12
CA PRO A 85 -5.19 18.23 -3.35
C PRO A 85 -4.76 19.46 -4.17
N SER A 86 -3.54 19.44 -4.70
CA SER A 86 -3.15 20.36 -5.76
C SER A 86 -3.97 20.06 -7.01
N PRO A 87 -4.38 21.08 -7.79
CA PRO A 87 -4.95 20.83 -9.10
C PRO A 87 -3.87 20.19 -9.98
N SER A 88 -3.91 18.87 -10.13
CA SER A 88 -3.10 18.15 -11.10
C SER A 88 -3.66 18.44 -12.50
N GLU A 89 -2.88 19.15 -13.31
CA GLU A 89 -3.26 19.59 -14.66
C GLU A 89 -3.32 18.46 -15.70
N VAL A 90 -2.89 17.25 -15.35
CA VAL A 90 -2.89 16.10 -16.26
C VAL A 90 -3.66 14.94 -15.63
N LYS A 91 -4.86 14.66 -16.16
CA LYS A 91 -5.57 13.40 -15.91
C LYS A 91 -4.85 12.30 -16.69
N GLU A 92 -3.90 11.63 -16.03
CA GLU A 92 -3.33 10.37 -16.51
C GLU A 92 -4.43 9.29 -16.52
N ASP A 93 -4.37 8.36 -17.48
CA ASP A 93 -5.33 7.26 -17.58
C ASP A 93 -5.05 6.21 -16.49
N PRO A 94 -6.02 5.88 -15.60
CA PRO A 94 -5.85 4.86 -14.57
C PRO A 94 -5.42 3.49 -15.13
N GLU A 95 -5.83 3.14 -16.35
CA GLU A 95 -5.42 1.88 -16.97
C GLU A 95 -3.94 1.87 -17.31
N GLU A 96 -3.42 2.97 -17.84
CA GLU A 96 -2.01 3.08 -18.21
C GLU A 96 -1.10 2.97 -16.98
N ILE A 97 -1.43 3.68 -15.89
CA ILE A 97 -0.66 3.60 -14.64
C ILE A 97 -0.71 2.19 -14.06
N MET A 98 -1.88 1.55 -14.07
CA MET A 98 -2.03 0.20 -13.55
C MET A 98 -1.27 -0.83 -14.40
N LEU A 99 -1.19 -0.64 -15.72
CA LEU A 99 -0.37 -1.48 -16.60
C LEU A 99 1.12 -1.32 -16.31
N GLN A 100 1.59 -0.10 -16.04
CA GLN A 100 2.97 0.16 -15.62
C GLN A 100 3.27 -0.49 -14.25
N LEU A 101 2.34 -0.38 -13.28
CA LEU A 101 2.43 -1.09 -12.00
C LEU A 101 2.46 -2.60 -12.18
N ALA A 102 1.63 -3.15 -13.06
CA ALA A 102 1.59 -4.57 -13.37
C ALA A 102 2.87 -5.06 -14.04
N ALA A 103 3.51 -4.23 -14.88
CA ALA A 103 4.79 -4.54 -15.49
C ALA A 103 5.90 -4.70 -14.45
N GLU A 104 5.90 -3.89 -13.39
CA GLU A 104 6.90 -3.99 -12.31
C GLU A 104 6.56 -5.05 -11.26
N THR A 105 5.28 -5.20 -10.88
CA THR A 105 4.83 -6.16 -9.84
C THR A 105 4.61 -7.58 -10.38
N HIS A 106 4.43 -7.73 -11.70
CA HIS A 106 3.96 -8.94 -12.37
C HIS A 106 2.58 -9.45 -11.89
N TYR A 107 1.80 -8.60 -11.22
CA TYR A 107 0.49 -8.93 -10.68
C TYR A 107 -0.60 -8.07 -11.32
N PHE A 108 -1.57 -8.71 -11.98
CA PHE A 108 -2.73 -8.05 -12.56
C PHE A 108 -3.89 -9.05 -12.68
N PRO A 109 -4.84 -9.04 -11.74
CA PRO A 109 -6.03 -9.88 -11.78
C PRO A 109 -6.86 -9.63 -13.04
N ARG A 110 -7.50 -10.68 -13.56
CA ARG A 110 -8.29 -10.60 -14.81
C ARG A 110 -9.46 -9.62 -14.69
N HIS A 111 -10.07 -9.50 -13.51
CA HIS A 111 -11.22 -8.61 -13.28
C HIS A 111 -10.86 -7.13 -13.21
N TRP A 112 -9.57 -6.78 -13.08
CA TRP A 112 -9.12 -5.38 -13.09
C TRP A 112 -9.14 -4.77 -14.50
N LYS A 113 -9.01 -5.60 -15.54
CA LYS A 113 -8.98 -5.16 -16.93
C LYS A 113 -10.25 -4.40 -17.31
N GLY A 114 -10.13 -3.17 -17.81
CA GLY A 114 -11.29 -2.34 -18.17
C GLY A 114 -11.97 -1.63 -16.99
N LYS A 115 -11.46 -1.82 -15.76
CA LYS A 115 -12.11 -1.38 -14.51
C LYS A 115 -11.15 -0.69 -13.54
N CYS A 116 -9.96 -0.28 -13.99
CA CYS A 116 -8.94 0.34 -13.13
C CYS A 116 -9.39 1.69 -12.53
N ALA A 117 -10.46 2.30 -13.04
CA ALA A 117 -11.08 3.48 -12.47
C ALA A 117 -12.13 3.18 -11.37
N SER A 118 -12.46 1.92 -11.11
CA SER A 118 -13.46 1.53 -10.10
C SER A 118 -12.88 1.62 -8.68
N PHE A 119 -13.74 1.94 -7.72
CA PHE A 119 -13.39 1.92 -6.31
C PHE A 119 -13.07 0.51 -5.78
N ASP A 120 -13.66 -0.54 -6.36
CA ASP A 120 -13.36 -1.92 -5.97
C ASP A 120 -11.89 -2.27 -6.26
N VAL A 121 -11.41 -1.91 -7.46
CA VAL A 121 -10.02 -2.14 -7.88
C VAL A 121 -9.06 -1.28 -7.06
N ARG A 122 -9.45 -0.03 -6.74
CA ARG A 122 -8.70 0.84 -5.84
C ARG A 122 -8.52 0.17 -4.47
N ASP A 123 -9.58 -0.37 -3.89
CA ASP A 123 -9.53 -0.96 -2.55
C ASP A 123 -8.68 -2.24 -2.53
N GLU A 124 -8.77 -3.07 -3.57
CA GLU A 124 -7.87 -4.21 -3.73
C GLU A 124 -6.40 -3.79 -3.93
N MET A 125 -6.15 -2.72 -4.69
CA MET A 125 -4.81 -2.16 -4.86
C MET A 125 -4.27 -1.62 -3.53
N TYR A 126 -5.10 -0.93 -2.74
CA TYR A 126 -4.70 -0.39 -1.43
C TYR A 126 -4.40 -1.50 -0.41
N ALA A 127 -5.06 -2.67 -0.53
CA ALA A 127 -4.73 -3.83 0.27
C ALA A 127 -3.32 -4.39 -0.04
N LEU A 128 -2.83 -4.22 -1.28
CA LEU A 128 -1.46 -4.56 -1.68
C LEU A 128 -0.46 -3.45 -1.32
N PHE A 129 -0.86 -2.18 -1.48
CA PHE A 129 -0.07 -0.98 -1.16
C PHE A 129 -0.60 -0.29 0.09
N ASN A 130 -0.43 -0.94 1.23
CA ASN A 130 -0.89 -0.44 2.52
C ASN A 130 -0.22 0.88 2.92
N TYR A 131 -0.97 1.75 3.61
CA TYR A 131 -0.39 2.95 4.19
C TYR A 131 0.62 2.58 5.29
N LYS A 132 1.71 3.36 5.41
CA LYS A 132 2.74 3.13 6.44
C LYS A 132 2.19 3.05 7.86
N ILE A 133 1.15 3.83 8.17
CA ILE A 133 0.49 3.79 9.47
C ILE A 133 -0.27 2.47 9.71
N GLN A 134 -0.89 1.90 8.67
CA GLN A 134 -1.56 0.60 8.78
C GLN A 134 -0.54 -0.52 8.98
N ILE A 135 0.59 -0.47 8.28
CA ILE A 135 1.70 -1.42 8.46
C ILE A 135 2.19 -1.35 9.91
N PHE A 136 2.47 -0.15 10.41
CA PHE A 136 2.91 0.03 11.79
C PHE A 136 1.91 -0.53 12.82
N LEU A 137 0.62 -0.24 12.66
CA LEU A 137 -0.42 -0.80 13.53
C LEU A 137 -0.49 -2.33 13.45
N ASN A 138 -0.38 -2.89 12.24
CA ASN A 138 -0.35 -4.33 12.03
C ASN A 138 0.87 -4.97 12.71
N ASP A 139 2.05 -4.35 12.64
CA ASP A 139 3.24 -4.85 13.33
C ASP A 139 3.07 -4.87 14.86
N CYS A 140 2.45 -3.82 15.42
CA CYS A 140 2.09 -3.80 16.85
C CYS A 140 1.14 -4.95 17.22
N VAL A 141 0.09 -5.17 16.43
CA VAL A 141 -0.88 -6.25 16.67
C VAL A 141 -0.24 -7.63 16.47
N SER A 142 0.54 -7.79 15.40
CA SER A 142 1.25 -9.03 15.05
C SER A 142 2.20 -9.46 16.16
N THR A 143 2.89 -8.52 16.82
CA THR A 143 3.78 -8.83 17.95
C THR A 143 3.04 -9.54 19.08
N ILE A 144 1.76 -9.23 19.29
CA ILE A 144 0.91 -9.85 20.32
C ILE A 144 0.23 -11.13 19.81
N VAL A 145 -0.23 -11.12 18.56
CA VAL A 145 -1.02 -12.21 17.95
C VAL A 145 -0.14 -13.40 17.53
N THR A 146 1.10 -13.16 17.11
CA THR A 146 2.04 -14.19 16.65
C THR A 146 2.24 -15.34 17.65
N PRO A 147 2.53 -15.13 18.95
CA PRO A 147 2.65 -16.24 19.90
C PRO A 147 1.36 -17.06 20.04
N TYR A 148 0.19 -16.42 19.95
CA TYR A 148 -1.09 -17.14 19.94
C TYR A 148 -1.24 -18.03 18.69
N LEU A 149 -0.91 -17.49 17.50
CA LEU A 149 -0.93 -18.26 16.26
C LEU A 149 0.02 -19.46 16.34
N LEU A 150 1.25 -19.27 16.84
CA LEU A 150 2.25 -20.33 16.98
C LEU A 150 1.83 -21.42 17.97
N CYS A 151 1.23 -21.06 19.10
CA CYS A 151 0.87 -22.03 20.14
C CYS A 151 -0.44 -22.77 19.88
N PHE A 152 -1.42 -22.15 19.20
CA PHE A 152 -2.77 -22.69 19.10
C PHE A 152 -3.26 -22.94 17.67
N VAL A 153 -2.86 -22.12 16.70
CA VAL A 153 -3.35 -22.25 15.32
C VAL A 153 -2.42 -23.13 14.48
N LEU A 154 -1.11 -22.84 14.51
CA LEU A 154 -0.12 -23.54 13.72
C LEU A 154 -0.07 -25.06 14.00
N PRO A 155 -0.18 -25.55 15.25
CA PRO A 155 -0.15 -26.98 15.54
C PRO A 155 -1.26 -27.77 14.83
N HIS A 156 -2.39 -27.13 14.51
CA HIS A 156 -3.50 -27.77 13.81
C HIS A 156 -3.20 -28.04 12.33
N SER A 157 -2.33 -27.24 11.70
CA SER A 157 -1.97 -27.36 10.28
C SER A 157 -0.61 -28.04 10.04
N VAL A 158 0.02 -28.58 11.09
CA VAL A 158 1.34 -29.22 10.97
C VAL A 158 1.33 -30.42 10.03
N SER A 159 0.25 -31.22 10.03
CA SER A 159 0.12 -32.37 9.14
C SER A 159 0.17 -31.96 7.66
N ASP A 160 -0.61 -30.94 7.27
CA ASP A 160 -0.64 -30.43 5.90
C ASP A 160 0.73 -29.85 5.48
N ILE A 161 1.44 -29.19 6.41
CA ILE A 161 2.78 -28.65 6.16
C ILE A 161 3.79 -29.77 5.89
N ILE A 162 3.76 -30.85 6.70
CA ILE A 162 4.65 -31.99 6.51
C ILE A 162 4.37 -32.69 5.19
N GLU A 163 3.09 -32.90 4.86
CA GLU A 163 2.67 -33.49 3.59
C GLU A 163 3.15 -32.62 2.41
N PHE A 164 2.93 -31.31 2.46
CA PHE A 164 3.42 -30.38 1.43
C PHE A 164 4.94 -30.47 1.24
N ILE A 165 5.72 -30.47 2.32
CA ILE A 165 7.19 -30.57 2.25
C ILE A 165 7.61 -31.90 1.63
N GLN A 166 7.00 -33.02 2.03
CA GLN A 166 7.34 -34.34 1.49
C GLN A 166 7.02 -34.44 -0.01
N GLU A 167 5.86 -33.95 -0.44
CA GLU A 167 5.43 -34.00 -1.83
C GLU A 167 6.23 -33.08 -2.75
N HIS A 168 6.63 -31.91 -2.25
CA HIS A 168 7.23 -30.84 -3.06
C HIS A 168 8.74 -30.71 -2.86
N THR A 169 9.40 -31.62 -2.15
CA THR A 169 10.88 -31.67 -2.06
C THR A 169 11.45 -32.60 -3.14
N VAL A 170 12.45 -32.12 -3.87
CA VAL A 170 13.19 -32.91 -4.86
C VAL A 170 14.67 -32.72 -4.60
N ASN A 171 15.43 -33.81 -4.62
CA ASN A 171 16.89 -33.76 -4.49
C ASN A 171 17.50 -33.54 -5.88
N VAL A 172 18.31 -32.48 -6.03
CA VAL A 172 19.03 -32.18 -7.26
C VAL A 172 20.50 -32.43 -7.04
N ASP A 173 21.13 -33.13 -7.99
CA ASP A 173 22.57 -33.38 -7.97
C ASP A 173 23.33 -32.05 -7.80
N GLU A 174 24.34 -32.05 -6.93
CA GLU A 174 25.16 -30.88 -6.53
C GLU A 174 24.47 -29.80 -5.68
N MET A 175 23.14 -29.68 -5.68
CA MET A 175 22.40 -28.65 -4.91
C MET A 175 21.67 -29.17 -3.67
N GLY A 176 21.37 -30.46 -3.59
CA GLY A 176 20.65 -31.07 -2.47
C GLY A 176 19.12 -30.93 -2.57
N ALA A 177 18.45 -31.00 -1.42
CA ALA A 177 17.00 -30.94 -1.32
C ALA A 177 16.48 -29.52 -1.58
N VAL A 178 15.75 -29.34 -2.69
CA VAL A 178 15.16 -28.07 -3.10
C VAL A 178 13.65 -28.19 -3.29
N CYS A 179 12.96 -27.07 -3.24
CA CYS A 179 11.54 -27.02 -3.55
C CYS A 179 11.30 -27.27 -5.05
N ARG A 180 10.39 -28.16 -5.40
CA ARG A 180 10.08 -28.52 -6.80
C ARG A 180 9.66 -27.29 -7.63
N PHE A 181 9.00 -26.30 -7.01
CA PHE A 181 8.60 -25.07 -7.69
C PHE A 181 9.78 -24.22 -8.19
N SER A 182 10.96 -24.30 -7.56
CA SER A 182 12.12 -23.52 -8.00
C SER A 182 12.83 -24.12 -9.21
N GLN A 183 12.54 -25.38 -9.57
CA GLN A 183 13.08 -26.03 -10.76
C GLN A 183 12.29 -25.71 -12.04
N PHE A 184 11.20 -24.93 -11.93
CA PHE A 184 10.31 -24.62 -13.06
C PHE A 184 9.81 -25.88 -13.79
N ASP A 185 9.37 -26.90 -13.03
CA ASP A 185 8.85 -28.13 -13.62
C ASP A 185 7.45 -27.94 -14.25
N PHE A 186 7.45 -27.46 -15.49
CA PHE A 186 6.24 -27.26 -16.29
C PHE A 186 5.52 -28.56 -16.66
N LYS A 187 6.11 -29.74 -16.47
CA LYS A 187 5.41 -31.01 -16.76
C LYS A 187 4.38 -31.34 -15.68
N HIS A 188 4.70 -31.02 -14.42
CA HIS A 188 3.83 -31.26 -13.27
C HIS A 188 2.96 -30.05 -12.92
N TYR A 189 3.45 -28.82 -13.16
CA TYR A 189 2.76 -27.57 -12.77
C TYR A 189 2.53 -26.58 -13.91
N GLY A 190 2.77 -26.97 -15.16
CA GLY A 190 2.50 -26.12 -16.32
C GLY A 190 1.01 -26.03 -16.64
N PHE A 191 0.64 -25.02 -17.43
CA PHE A 191 -0.71 -24.83 -17.94
C PHE A 191 -1.10 -26.03 -18.82
N ARG A 192 -1.84 -26.99 -18.27
CA ARG A 192 -2.50 -28.02 -19.08
C ARG A 192 -3.75 -27.39 -19.68
N LYS A 193 -3.74 -27.16 -21.00
CA LYS A 193 -4.87 -26.63 -21.78
C LYS A 193 -6.18 -27.42 -21.62
N GLU A 194 -6.14 -28.63 -21.06
CA GLU A 194 -7.32 -29.48 -20.78
C GLU A 194 -8.17 -28.97 -19.60
N ALA A 195 -7.70 -28.01 -18.80
CA ALA A 195 -8.47 -27.45 -17.68
C ALA A 195 -9.46 -26.33 -18.08
N GLN A 196 -9.91 -26.32 -19.33
CA GLN A 196 -11.08 -25.52 -19.74
C GLN A 196 -12.39 -26.25 -19.44
N ASP A 197 -12.34 -27.53 -19.08
CA ASP A 197 -13.51 -28.36 -18.76
C ASP A 197 -13.41 -28.89 -17.31
N GLY A 198 -13.69 -28.02 -16.34
CA GLY A 198 -14.03 -28.42 -14.97
C GLY A 198 -12.86 -28.75 -14.01
N SER A 199 -12.82 -28.02 -12.90
CA SER A 199 -12.08 -28.28 -11.66
C SER A 199 -10.54 -28.29 -11.71
N LEU A 200 -9.93 -27.11 -11.84
CA LEU A 200 -8.69 -26.84 -11.11
C LEU A 200 -9.06 -26.30 -9.72
N ASN A 201 -8.45 -26.87 -8.68
CA ASN A 201 -8.56 -26.29 -7.33
C ASN A 201 -7.96 -24.87 -7.37
N ILE A 202 -8.64 -23.90 -6.73
CA ILE A 202 -8.26 -22.46 -6.72
C ILE A 202 -6.80 -22.23 -6.31
N GLY A 203 -6.23 -23.13 -5.49
CA GLY A 203 -4.81 -23.13 -5.12
C GLY A 203 -3.86 -23.43 -6.28
N GLN A 204 -4.21 -24.35 -7.20
CA GLN A 204 -3.36 -24.71 -8.34
C GLN A 204 -3.38 -23.65 -9.44
N GLU A 205 -4.53 -23.01 -9.73
CA GLU A 205 -4.64 -22.00 -10.78
C GLU A 205 -3.71 -20.79 -10.55
N ASN A 206 -3.56 -20.36 -9.28
CA ASN A 206 -2.67 -19.28 -8.90
C ASN A 206 -1.17 -19.64 -8.99
N VAL A 207 -0.82 -20.92 -8.89
CA VAL A 207 0.56 -21.42 -8.93
C VAL A 207 1.07 -21.51 -10.37
N VAL A 208 0.22 -21.92 -11.30
CA VAL A 208 0.60 -22.13 -12.71
C VAL A 208 1.06 -20.81 -13.35
N GLY A 209 0.30 -19.71 -13.17
CA GLY A 209 0.68 -18.40 -13.72
C GLY A 209 1.90 -17.76 -13.04
N LYS A 210 2.23 -18.17 -11.81
CA LYS A 210 3.41 -17.69 -11.09
C LYS A 210 4.69 -18.36 -11.60
N MET A 211 4.66 -19.66 -11.89
CA MET A 211 5.83 -20.40 -12.36
C MET A 211 6.37 -19.86 -13.69
N GLU A 212 5.49 -19.60 -14.65
CA GLU A 212 5.86 -19.04 -15.96
C GLU A 212 6.49 -17.66 -15.84
N LYS A 213 5.88 -16.77 -15.04
CA LYS A 213 6.39 -15.42 -14.78
C LYS A 213 7.74 -15.45 -14.06
N SER A 214 7.92 -16.37 -13.11
CA SER A 214 9.20 -16.53 -12.42
C SER A 214 10.30 -17.06 -13.34
N TYR A 215 9.98 -17.98 -14.24
CA TYR A 215 10.94 -18.47 -15.25
C TYR A 215 11.39 -17.34 -16.19
N LEU A 216 10.44 -16.54 -16.70
CA LEU A 216 10.74 -15.40 -17.56
C LEU A 216 11.56 -14.31 -16.86
N SER A 217 11.34 -14.10 -15.56
CA SER A 217 12.11 -13.13 -14.77
C SER A 217 13.49 -13.64 -14.35
N PHE A 218 13.73 -14.96 -14.42
CA PHE A 218 15.00 -15.59 -14.03
C PHE A 218 15.99 -15.69 -15.19
N LYS A 219 15.49 -15.77 -16.43
CA LYS A 219 16.29 -15.80 -17.66
C LYS A 219 16.86 -14.42 -18.01
#